data_AF-A0A527YP05-F1
#
_entry.id   AF-A0A527YP05-F1
#
_cell.length_a   1.000
_cell.length_b   1.000
_cell.length_c   1.000
_cell.angle_alpha   90.00
_cell.angle_beta   90.00
_cell.angle_gamma   90.00
#
_symmetry.space_group_name_H-M   'P 1'
#
loop_
_entity.id
_entity.type
_entity.pdbx_description
1 polymer ?
#
loop_
_entity_poly.entity_id
_entity_poly.type
_entity_poly.pdbx_seq_one_letter_code
_entity_poly.pdbx_strand_id
1 'polypeptide(L)'
;VWIRGAREDFDAWAAAGNVGWGFDDLLPVFKALEDNQAGADQWRGVGGPLHITDCSTSVHPLTKRYLAAANQAGLPFNPDFNGASQEGAGIYQIT
;
A
#
# COMPACT_ATOMS: atom_id res chain seq x y z
N VAL A 1 6.85 7.92 -3.06
CA VAL A 1 6.10 6.66 -3.19
C VAL A 1 5.83 6.17 -1.78
N TRP A 2 4.56 5.93 -1.43
CA TRP A 2 4.16 5.39 -0.13
C TRP A 2 3.67 3.94 -0.29
N ILE A 3 4.57 3.01 -0.05
CA ILE A 3 4.30 1.56 -0.01
C ILE A 3 5.07 1.03 1.19
N ARG A 4 4.39 0.31 2.09
CA ARG A 4 4.96 -0.11 3.39
C ARG A 4 5.98 -1.24 3.24
N GLY A 5 5.59 -2.31 2.55
CA GLY A 5 6.27 -3.61 2.49
C GLY A 5 5.23 -4.74 2.41
N ALA A 6 5.63 -5.94 1.99
CA ALA A 6 4.73 -7.08 1.94
C ALA A 6 4.52 -7.64 3.36
N ARG A 7 3.34 -8.23 3.65
CA ARG A 7 3.07 -8.84 4.97
C ARG A 7 4.14 -9.87 5.32
N GLU A 8 4.53 -10.66 4.33
CA GLU A 8 5.49 -11.75 4.43
C GLU A 8 6.87 -11.26 4.87
N ASP A 9 7.25 -10.03 4.52
CA ASP A 9 8.54 -9.45 4.92
C ASP A 9 8.58 -9.22 6.45
N PHE A 10 7.51 -8.68 7.01
CA PHE A 10 7.38 -8.42 8.45
C PHE A 10 7.14 -9.70 9.24
N ASP A 11 6.31 -10.59 8.73
CA ASP A 11 6.07 -11.89 9.36
C ASP A 11 7.35 -12.74 9.38
N ALA A 12 8.21 -12.64 8.35
CA ALA A 12 9.53 -13.25 8.34
C ALA A 12 10.45 -12.66 9.43
N TRP A 13 10.39 -11.35 9.71
CA TRP A 13 11.15 -10.76 10.81
C TRP A 13 10.70 -11.29 12.17
N ALA A 14 9.38 -11.40 12.39
CA ALA A 14 8.85 -11.99 13.61
C ALA A 14 9.29 -13.45 13.76
N ALA A 15 9.23 -14.23 12.67
CA ALA A 15 9.68 -15.63 12.64
C ALA A 15 11.19 -15.78 12.89
N ALA A 16 12.00 -14.77 12.53
CA ALA A 16 13.43 -14.73 12.82
C ALA A 16 13.77 -14.39 14.28
N GLY A 17 12.77 -14.20 15.14
CA GLY A 17 12.93 -13.93 16.58
C GLY A 17 12.72 -12.47 16.97
N ASN A 18 12.35 -11.59 16.04
CA ASN A 18 12.07 -10.18 16.32
C ASN A 18 10.61 -10.01 16.76
N VAL A 19 10.30 -10.39 18.01
CA VAL A 19 8.93 -10.28 18.56
C VAL A 19 8.42 -8.84 18.47
N GLY A 20 7.18 -8.67 18.01
CA GLY A 20 6.54 -7.36 17.82
C GLY A 20 6.81 -6.71 16.46
N TRP A 21 7.52 -7.38 15.55
CA TRP A 21 7.78 -6.91 14.19
C TRP A 21 6.93 -7.61 13.13
N GLY A 22 5.91 -8.39 13.52
CA GLY A 22 4.98 -8.99 12.58
C GLY A 22 4.08 -7.94 11.94
N PHE A 23 3.47 -8.25 10.78
CA PHE A 23 2.65 -7.25 10.09
C PHE A 23 1.48 -6.78 10.96
N ASP A 24 0.84 -7.70 11.69
CA ASP A 24 -0.30 -7.36 12.56
C ASP A 24 0.11 -6.50 13.77
N ASP A 25 1.35 -6.63 14.24
CA ASP A 25 1.90 -5.76 15.29
C ASP A 25 2.20 -4.34 14.77
N LEU A 26 2.66 -4.25 13.51
CA LEU A 26 3.06 -2.99 12.87
C LEU A 26 1.90 -2.24 12.20
N LEU A 27 0.81 -2.93 11.81
CA LEU A 27 -0.34 -2.30 11.16
C LEU A 27 -0.91 -1.10 11.96
N PRO A 28 -1.12 -1.18 13.29
CA PRO A 28 -1.52 -0.03 14.08
C PRO A 28 -0.54 1.14 14.02
N VAL A 29 0.77 0.86 13.95
CA VAL A 29 1.82 1.88 13.84
C VAL A 29 1.75 2.58 12.48
N PHE A 30 1.63 1.81 11.39
CA PHE A 30 1.44 2.39 10.05
C PHE A 30 0.19 3.26 10.00
N LYS A 31 -0.93 2.80 10.55
CA LYS A 31 -2.17 3.58 10.60
C LYS A 31 -2.03 4.85 11.44
N ALA A 32 -1.26 4.83 12.53
CA ALA A 32 -1.01 6.02 13.34
C ALA A 32 -0.15 7.07 12.63
N LEU A 33 0.69 6.66 11.66
CA LEU A 33 1.49 7.57 10.86
C LEU A 33 0.66 8.30 9.81
N GLU A 34 -0.38 7.66 9.27
CA GLU A 34 -1.08 8.10 8.07
C GLU A 34 -2.20 9.12 8.33
N ASP A 35 -2.22 10.17 7.51
CA ASP A 35 -3.38 10.98 7.18
C ASP A 35 -3.78 10.74 5.72
N ASN A 36 -4.50 9.64 5.46
CA ASN A 36 -4.75 9.18 4.10
C ASN A 36 -5.93 9.91 3.45
N GLN A 37 -5.70 10.55 2.31
CA GLN A 37 -6.71 11.30 1.54
C GLN A 37 -7.90 10.42 1.12
N ALA A 38 -7.67 9.13 0.90
CA ALA A 38 -8.73 8.18 0.54
C ALA A 38 -9.51 7.65 1.78
N GLY A 39 -9.26 8.19 2.97
CA GLY A 39 -9.92 7.85 4.22
C GLY A 39 -9.31 6.64 4.96
N ALA A 40 -9.83 6.37 6.16
CA ALA A 40 -9.45 5.23 6.98
C ALA A 40 -10.31 4.00 6.69
N ASP A 41 -9.70 2.84 6.82
CA ASP A 41 -10.38 1.53 6.75
C ASP A 41 -9.62 0.49 7.61
N GLN A 42 -9.80 -0.80 7.30
CA GLN A 42 -9.06 -1.86 8.00
C GLN A 42 -7.54 -1.74 7.82
N TRP A 43 -7.06 -1.21 6.69
CA TRP A 43 -5.66 -1.11 6.31
C TRP A 43 -5.06 0.28 6.52
N ARG A 44 -5.84 1.36 6.37
CA ARG A 44 -5.37 2.75 6.28
C ARG A 44 -5.72 3.60 7.51
N GLY A 45 -4.85 4.54 7.83
CA GLY A 45 -5.04 5.52 8.90
C GLY A 45 -5.48 6.91 8.42
N VAL A 46 -6.04 7.70 9.34
CA VAL A 46 -6.28 9.14 9.17
C VAL A 46 -5.86 9.90 10.43
N GLY A 47 -5.51 11.18 10.29
CA GLY A 47 -5.14 12.04 11.42
C GLY A 47 -3.71 11.85 11.93
N GLY A 48 -2.91 11.00 11.29
CA GLY A 48 -1.47 10.91 11.53
C GLY A 48 -0.68 12.10 10.98
N PRO A 49 0.61 12.21 11.31
CA PRO A 49 1.45 13.33 10.87
C PRO A 49 1.83 13.28 9.38
N LEU A 50 1.65 12.14 8.70
CA LEU A 50 2.10 11.94 7.33
C LEU A 50 0.92 11.97 6.37
N HIS A 51 0.82 13.04 5.58
CA HIS A 51 -0.24 13.16 4.58
C HIS A 51 -0.01 12.19 3.42
N ILE A 52 -0.99 11.34 3.11
CA ILE A 52 -0.91 10.40 1.98
C ILE A 52 -1.88 10.85 0.88
N THR A 53 -1.33 11.20 -0.28
CA THR A 53 -2.06 11.71 -1.44
C THR A 53 -2.39 10.60 -2.43
N ASP A 54 -3.66 10.57 -2.87
CA ASP A 54 -4.10 9.75 -3.99
C ASP A 54 -3.75 10.44 -5.33
N CYS A 55 -2.91 9.77 -6.12
CA CYS A 55 -2.47 10.26 -7.43
C CYS A 55 -3.34 9.77 -8.60
N SER A 56 -4.38 8.98 -8.36
CA SER A 56 -5.19 8.31 -9.39
C SER A 56 -5.73 9.25 -10.48
N THR A 57 -6.00 10.51 -10.12
CA THR A 57 -6.51 11.56 -11.02
C THR A 57 -5.41 12.38 -11.71
N SER A 58 -4.16 12.29 -11.22
CA SER A 58 -3.04 13.15 -11.62
C SER A 58 -1.95 12.41 -12.42
N VAL A 59 -2.08 11.09 -12.61
CA VAL A 59 -1.14 10.31 -13.41
C VAL A 59 -1.18 10.68 -14.90
N HIS A 60 -0.04 10.55 -15.56
CA HIS A 60 0.05 10.72 -17.01
C HIS A 60 -0.93 9.79 -17.75
N PRO A 61 -1.60 10.23 -18.84
CA PRO A 61 -2.59 9.40 -19.54
C PRO A 61 -2.06 8.03 -20.03
N LEU A 62 -0.76 7.92 -20.27
CA LEU A 62 -0.10 6.66 -20.63
C LEU A 62 -0.22 5.59 -19.53
N THR A 63 -0.34 5.98 -18.26
CA THR A 63 -0.47 5.04 -17.13
C THR A 63 -1.69 4.12 -17.31
N LYS A 64 -2.81 4.64 -17.83
CA LYS A 64 -3.99 3.81 -18.12
C LYS A 64 -3.70 2.73 -19.17
N ARG A 65 -2.90 3.05 -20.19
CA ARG A 65 -2.48 2.08 -21.22
C ARG A 65 -1.50 1.06 -20.64
N TYR A 66 -0.59 1.49 -19.77
CA TYR A 66 0.33 0.59 -19.08
C TYR A 66 -0.42 -0.41 -18.19
N LEU A 67 -1.40 0.05 -17.41
CA LEU A 67 -2.21 -0.84 -16.57
C LEU A 67 -3.03 -1.84 -17.40
N ALA A 68 -3.59 -1.40 -18.53
CA ALA A 68 -4.26 -2.30 -19.47
C ALA A 68 -3.31 -3.38 -20.04
N ALA A 69 -2.08 -2.99 -20.39
CA ALA A 69 -1.06 -3.92 -20.86
C ALA A 69 -0.61 -4.90 -19.77
N ALA A 70 -0.46 -4.44 -18.52
CA ALA A 70 -0.15 -5.30 -17.38
C ALA A 70 -1.24 -6.37 -17.17
N ASN A 71 -2.52 -5.97 -17.25
CA ASN A 71 -3.64 -6.91 -17.18
C ASN A 71 -3.62 -7.92 -18.34
N GLN A 72 -3.28 -7.49 -19.56
CA GLN A 72 -3.12 -8.40 -20.71
C GLN A 72 -1.95 -9.38 -20.52
N ALA A 73 -0.91 -8.98 -19.79
CA ALA A 73 0.22 -9.83 -19.43
C ALA A 73 -0.08 -10.76 -18.23
N GLY A 74 -1.29 -10.70 -17.67
CA GLY A 74 -1.74 -11.56 -16.57
C GLY A 74 -1.49 -11.01 -15.17
N LEU A 75 -1.01 -9.78 -15.04
CA LEU A 75 -0.88 -9.12 -13.73
C LEU A 75 -2.24 -8.57 -13.29
N PRO A 76 -2.75 -8.93 -12.10
CA PRO A 76 -4.02 -8.39 -11.61
C PRO A 76 -3.91 -6.88 -11.40
N PHE A 77 -5.03 -6.17 -11.55
CA PHE A 77 -5.10 -4.78 -11.12
C PHE A 77 -5.07 -4.70 -9.59
N ASN A 78 -4.13 -3.92 -9.05
CA ASN A 78 -4.04 -3.64 -7.63
C ASN A 78 -4.58 -2.22 -7.34
N PRO A 79 -5.73 -2.08 -6.64
CA PRO A 79 -6.28 -0.77 -6.30
C PRO A 79 -5.58 -0.10 -5.11
N ASP A 80 -4.84 -0.85 -4.28
CA ASP A 80 -4.15 -0.36 -3.09
C ASP A 80 -3.04 -1.33 -2.65
N PHE A 81 -1.78 -0.93 -2.88
CA PHE A 81 -0.61 -1.73 -2.51
C PHE A 81 -0.41 -1.90 -1.00
N ASN A 82 -1.08 -1.08 -0.18
CA ASN A 82 -1.08 -1.19 1.28
C ASN A 82 -2.37 -1.84 1.81
N GLY A 83 -3.21 -2.36 0.91
CA GLY A 83 -4.47 -3.04 1.21
C GLY A 83 -4.31 -4.54 1.47
N ALA A 84 -5.30 -5.33 1.06
CA ALA A 84 -5.36 -6.76 1.36
C ALA A 84 -4.29 -7.61 0.66
N SER A 85 -3.74 -7.15 -0.46
CA SER A 85 -2.69 -7.83 -1.22
C SER A 85 -1.79 -6.80 -1.90
N GLN A 86 -0.49 -7.09 -1.96
CA GLN A 86 0.48 -6.26 -2.66
C GLN A 86 0.62 -6.63 -4.15
N GLU A 87 0.29 -7.86 -4.54
CA GLU A 87 0.52 -8.36 -5.90
C GLU A 87 -0.27 -7.58 -6.95
N GLY A 88 0.37 -7.33 -8.10
CA GLY A 88 -0.27 -6.76 -9.28
C GLY A 88 0.24 -5.38 -9.70
N ALA A 89 -0.51 -4.74 -10.60
CA ALA A 89 -0.20 -3.45 -11.17
C ALA A 89 -1.27 -2.41 -10.82
N GLY A 90 -0.84 -1.24 -10.36
CA GLY A 90 -1.72 -0.23 -9.79
C GLY A 90 -1.09 1.16 -9.79
N ILE A 91 -1.84 2.15 -9.30
CA ILE A 91 -1.35 3.51 -9.08
C ILE A 91 -0.96 3.62 -7.61
N TYR A 92 0.30 3.96 -7.32
CA TYR A 92 0.76 4.15 -5.95
C TYR A 92 0.30 5.50 -5.37
N GLN A 93 0.22 5.56 -4.06
CA GLN A 93 0.04 6.79 -3.31
C GLN A 93 1.40 7.46 -3.03
N ILE A 94 1.39 8.77 -2.73
CA ILE A 94 2.60 9.53 -2.37
C ILE A 94 2.42 10.27 -1.04
N THR A 95 3.52 10.71 -0.46
CA THR A 95 3.59 11.62 0.69
C THR A 95 3.99 13.01 0.23
#